data_AF-A0A380FY76-F1
#
_entry.id   AF-A0A380FY76-F1
#
_cell.length_a   1.000
_cell.length_b   1.000
_cell.length_c   1.000
_cell.angle_alpha   90.00
_cell.angle_beta   90.00
_cell.angle_gamma   90.00
#
_symmetry.space_group_name_H-M   'P 1'
#
loop_
_entity.id
_entity.type
_entity.pdbx_description
1 polymer ?
#
loop_
_entity_poly.entity_id
_entity_poly.type
_entity_poly.pdbx_seq_one_letter_code
_entity_poly.pdbx_strand_id
1 'polypeptide(L)'
;MNYEPPNEEPPMYEENINNFFSLDQPTTSIETSDNFEEHIFFNELSSVIESIGTDKEFVIFDLLAHGWSFEKIGEMLMVTSGRVRQIFNRLLDKLP
;
A
#
# COMPACT_ATOMS: atom_id res chain seq x y z
N MET A 1 -43.57 -29.56 -9.68
CA MET A 1 -42.42 -28.77 -9.21
C MET A 1 -41.19 -29.65 -9.38
N ASN A 2 -40.31 -29.33 -10.32
CA ASN A 2 -39.06 -30.06 -10.49
C ASN A 2 -38.09 -29.57 -9.42
N TYR A 3 -37.50 -30.49 -8.66
CA TYR A 3 -36.47 -30.18 -7.68
C TYR A 3 -35.13 -30.07 -8.42
N GLU A 4 -34.58 -28.87 -8.52
CA GLU A 4 -33.17 -28.67 -8.87
C GLU A 4 -32.35 -28.81 -7.59
N PRO A 5 -31.35 -29.71 -7.54
CA PRO A 5 -30.47 -29.79 -6.39
C PRO A 5 -29.64 -28.50 -6.28
N PRO A 6 -29.30 -28.05 -5.06
CA PRO A 6 -28.45 -26.89 -4.86
C PRO A 6 -27.08 -27.13 -5.50
N ASN A 7 -26.57 -26.13 -6.23
CA ASN A 7 -25.20 -26.14 -6.77
C ASN A 7 -24.23 -26.45 -5.62
N GLU A 8 -23.43 -27.49 -5.78
CA GLU A 8 -22.36 -27.84 -4.85
C GLU A 8 -21.38 -26.65 -4.78
N GLU A 9 -21.35 -25.96 -3.64
CA GLU A 9 -20.32 -24.96 -3.38
C GLU A 9 -18.95 -25.65 -3.43
N PRO A 10 -17.95 -25.08 -4.13
CA PRO A 10 -16.63 -25.68 -4.18
C PRO A 10 -16.07 -25.81 -2.76
N PRO A 11 -15.33 -26.89 -2.44
CA PRO A 11 -14.83 -27.11 -1.10
C PRO A 11 -13.97 -25.92 -0.65
N MET A 12 -14.31 -25.34 0.49
CA MET A 12 -13.50 -24.31 1.15
C MET A 12 -12.13 -24.92 1.47
N TYR A 13 -11.13 -24.54 0.69
CA TYR A 13 -9.75 -24.83 0.99
C TYR A 13 -9.35 -24.00 2.22
N GLU A 14 -9.03 -24.67 3.33
CA GLU A 14 -8.36 -24.01 4.45
C GLU A 14 -6.94 -23.65 4.00
N GLU A 15 -6.78 -22.44 3.44
CA GLU A 15 -5.49 -21.85 3.22
C GLU A 15 -4.86 -21.48 4.57
N ASN A 16 -4.03 -22.38 5.07
CA ASN A 16 -3.11 -22.08 6.16
C ASN A 16 -2.05 -21.09 5.65
N ILE A 17 -1.66 -20.09 6.47
CA ILE A 17 -0.58 -19.15 6.15
C ILE A 17 0.73 -19.82 5.71
N ASN A 18 0.97 -21.06 6.13
CA ASN A 18 2.12 -21.85 5.72
C ASN A 18 2.03 -22.37 4.27
N ASN A 19 0.81 -22.51 3.73
CA ASN A 19 0.57 -22.89 2.34
C ASN A 19 0.36 -21.70 1.40
N PHE A 20 0.14 -20.49 1.94
CA PHE A 20 -0.02 -19.26 1.15
C PHE A 20 1.21 -18.92 0.30
N PHE A 21 2.40 -19.33 0.75
CA PHE A 21 3.68 -19.16 0.04
C PHE A 21 4.15 -20.43 -0.69
N SER A 22 3.37 -21.52 -0.66
CA SER A 22 3.74 -22.74 -1.36
C SER A 22 3.62 -22.52 -2.86
N LEU A 23 4.75 -22.56 -3.56
CA LEU A 23 4.93 -22.29 -4.99
C LEU A 23 4.34 -23.37 -5.92
N ASP A 24 3.51 -24.29 -5.40
CA ASP A 24 2.79 -25.26 -6.22
C ASP A 24 1.56 -24.56 -6.83
N GLN A 25 1.84 -23.70 -7.81
CA GLN A 25 0.82 -22.97 -8.56
C GLN A 25 -0.01 -23.96 -9.41
N PRO A 26 -1.35 -23.98 -9.28
CA PRO A 26 -2.16 -24.46 -10.38
C PRO A 26 -1.98 -23.48 -11.54
N THR A 27 -1.81 -24.02 -12.75
CA THR A 27 -1.56 -23.35 -14.03
C THR A 27 -2.73 -22.48 -14.51
N THR A 28 -3.23 -21.62 -13.65
CA THR A 28 -3.97 -20.43 -14.06
C THR A 28 -2.91 -19.34 -14.05
N SER A 29 -2.60 -18.81 -15.22
CA SER A 29 -1.87 -17.56 -15.36
C SER A 29 -2.60 -16.50 -14.54
N ILE A 30 -2.23 -16.38 -13.27
CA ILE A 30 -2.34 -15.12 -12.55
C ILE A 30 -1.52 -14.21 -13.45
N GLU A 31 -2.17 -13.30 -14.14
CA GLU A 31 -1.50 -12.10 -14.63
C GLU A 31 -0.77 -11.58 -13.40
N THR A 32 0.52 -11.88 -13.29
CA THR A 32 1.39 -11.37 -12.24
C THR A 32 1.35 -9.88 -12.45
N SER A 33 0.41 -9.24 -11.77
CA SER A 33 0.16 -7.82 -11.85
C SER A 33 1.48 -7.17 -11.48
N ASP A 34 2.04 -6.38 -12.40
CA ASP A 34 3.29 -5.64 -12.22
C ASP A 34 3.31 -4.76 -10.94
N ASN A 35 2.18 -4.64 -10.24
CA ASN A 35 1.96 -3.83 -9.04
C ASN A 35 2.20 -4.55 -7.69
N PHE A 36 2.31 -5.88 -7.62
CA PHE A 36 2.41 -6.57 -6.31
C PHE A 36 3.71 -6.22 -5.56
N GLU A 37 4.82 -6.17 -6.30
CA GLU A 37 6.12 -5.76 -5.74
C GLU A 37 6.14 -4.28 -5.35
N GLU A 38 5.46 -3.40 -6.11
CA GLU A 38 5.34 -1.98 -5.80
C GLU A 38 4.59 -1.76 -4.47
N HIS A 39 3.51 -2.51 -4.25
CA HIS A 39 2.76 -2.45 -2.99
C HIS A 39 3.58 -2.95 -1.78
N ILE A 40 4.37 -4.01 -1.94
CA ILE A 40 5.28 -4.50 -0.88
C ILE A 40 6.32 -3.43 -0.55
N PHE A 41 6.98 -2.88 -1.57
CA PHE A 41 8.00 -1.86 -1.40
C PHE A 41 7.45 -0.59 -0.72
N PHE A 42 6.25 -0.15 -1.12
CA PHE A 42 5.59 1.00 -0.49
C PHE A 42 5.24 0.74 0.97
N ASN A 43 4.80 -0.48 1.31
CA ASN A 43 4.49 -0.84 2.70
C ASN A 43 5.74 -0.84 3.59
N GLU A 44 6.85 -1.38 3.09
CA GLU A 44 8.14 -1.35 3.81
C GLU A 44 8.62 0.08 4.03
N LEU A 45 8.57 0.91 2.98
CA LEU A 45 8.90 2.34 3.09
C LEU A 45 7.99 3.05 4.09
N SER A 46 6.69 2.80 4.03
CA SER A 46 5.71 3.41 4.94
C SER A 46 6.01 3.04 6.39
N SER A 47 6.38 1.78 6.68
CA SER A 47 6.79 1.35 8.02
C SER A 47 8.05 2.07 8.51
N VAL A 48 9.04 2.28 7.64
CA VAL A 48 10.23 3.08 7.99
C VAL A 48 9.83 4.52 8.31
N ILE A 49 9.02 5.15 7.46
CA ILE A 49 8.56 6.54 7.66
C ILE A 49 7.74 6.68 8.95
N GLU A 50 6.85 5.74 9.26
CA GLU A 50 6.08 5.73 10.51
C GLU A 50 6.98 5.64 11.74
N SER A 51 8.10 4.90 11.65
CA SER A 51 9.01 4.72 12.80
C SER A 51 9.83 5.97 13.15
N ILE A 52 10.10 6.84 12.17
CA ILE A 52 10.98 8.02 12.33
C ILE A 52 10.23 9.36 12.24
N GLY A 53 9.06 9.34 11.62
CA GLY A 53 8.25 10.51 11.31
C GLY A 53 7.22 10.85 12.39
N THR A 54 6.71 12.06 12.31
CA THR A 54 5.47 12.48 12.97
C THR A 54 4.29 12.28 12.03
N ASP A 55 3.05 12.24 12.54
CA ASP A 55 1.83 12.12 11.72
C ASP A 55 1.79 13.14 10.57
N LYS A 56 2.25 14.37 10.83
CA LYS A 56 2.30 15.44 9.82
C LYS A 56 3.31 15.17 8.71
N GLU A 57 4.46 14.60 9.07
CA GLU A 57 5.49 14.22 8.11
C GLU A 57 5.05 13.01 7.28
N PHE A 58 4.40 12.03 7.93
CA PHE A 58 3.82 10.87 7.26
C PHE A 58 2.76 11.27 6.22
N VAL A 59 1.78 12.12 6.58
CA VAL A 59 0.75 12.60 5.65
C VAL A 59 1.36 13.31 4.44
N ILE A 60 2.41 14.12 4.65
CA ILE A 60 3.09 14.79 3.53
C ILE A 60 3.83 13.79 2.65
N PHE A 61 4.53 12.82 3.24
CA PHE A 61 5.18 11.74 2.50
C PHE A 61 4.18 10.94 1.66
N ASP A 62 3.09 10.50 2.27
CA ASP A 62 2.05 9.69 1.63
C ASP A 62 1.44 10.41 0.41
N LEU A 63 1.05 11.68 0.57
CA LEU A 63 0.52 12.48 -0.53
C LEU A 63 1.55 12.68 -1.66
N LEU A 64 2.81 12.92 -1.31
CA LEU A 64 3.90 13.06 -2.30
C LEU A 64 4.15 11.75 -3.05
N ALA A 65 4.13 10.60 -2.35
CA ALA A 65 4.30 9.29 -2.96
C ALA A 65 3.17 8.96 -3.95
N HIS A 66 1.95 9.41 -3.66
CA HIS A 66 0.81 9.35 -4.58
C HIS A 66 0.83 10.42 -5.69
N GLY A 67 1.94 11.16 -5.85
CA GLY A 67 2.16 12.08 -6.97
C GLY A 67 1.57 13.48 -6.80
N TRP A 68 1.18 13.88 -5.59
CA TRP A 68 0.69 15.24 -5.35
C TRP A 68 1.85 16.25 -5.35
N SER A 69 1.61 17.46 -5.86
CA SER A 69 2.61 18.53 -5.80
C SER A 69 2.63 19.24 -4.44
N PHE A 70 3.75 19.87 -4.10
CA PHE A 70 3.87 20.69 -2.88
C PHE A 70 2.82 21.82 -2.81
N GLU A 71 2.45 22.40 -3.96
CA GLU A 71 1.42 23.43 -4.08
C GLU A 71 0.04 22.88 -3.72
N LYS A 72 -0.32 21.71 -4.27
CA LYS A 72 -1.64 21.09 -4.04
C LYS A 72 -1.79 20.61 -2.59
N ILE A 73 -0.72 20.07 -2.01
CA ILE A 73 -0.68 19.68 -0.60
C ILE A 73 -0.77 20.94 0.29
N GLY A 74 -0.05 22.01 -0.07
CA GLY A 74 -0.10 23.28 0.65
C GLY A 74 -1.50 23.88 0.69
N GLU A 75 -2.18 23.90 -0.46
CA GLU A 75 -3.57 24.36 -0.56
C GLU A 75 -4.51 23.53 0.31
N MET A 76 -4.43 22.19 0.24
CA MET A 76 -5.24 21.27 1.05
C MET A 76 -5.03 21.48 2.56
N LEU A 77 -3.78 21.65 2.98
CA LEU A 77 -3.41 21.79 4.40
C LEU A 77 -3.42 23.24 4.90
N MET A 78 -3.82 24.19 4.04
CA MET A 78 -3.82 25.63 4.32
C MET A 78 -2.45 26.17 4.79
N VAL A 79 -1.37 25.70 4.16
CA VAL A 79 0.01 26.15 4.40
C VAL A 79 0.71 26.48 3.08
N THR A 80 1.85 27.17 3.14
CA THR A 80 2.63 27.46 1.93
C THR A 80 3.31 26.19 1.40
N SER A 81 3.53 26.09 0.09
CA SER A 81 4.30 24.98 -0.51
C SER A 81 5.72 24.90 0.05
N GLY A 82 6.34 26.05 0.37
CA GLY A 82 7.61 26.12 1.08
C GLY A 82 7.56 25.47 2.47
N ARG A 83 6.43 25.59 3.18
CA ARG A 83 6.25 24.92 4.47
C ARG A 83 6.12 23.40 4.30
N VAL A 84 5.40 22.92 3.29
CA VAL A 84 5.32 21.49 2.96
C VAL A 84 6.71 20.94 2.67
N ARG A 85 7.50 21.63 1.83
CA ARG A 85 8.89 21.25 1.52
C ARG A 85 9.77 21.20 2.78
N GLN A 86 9.65 22.17 3.68
CA GLN A 86 10.40 22.16 4.94
C GLN A 86 10.07 20.94 5.81
N ILE A 87 8.79 20.56 5.89
CA ILE A 87 8.38 19.40 6.68
C ILE A 87 8.90 18.12 6.02
N PHE A 88 8.78 18.00 4.70
CA PHE A 88 9.33 16.86 3.97
C PHE A 88 10.85 16.74 4.11
N ASN A 89 11.60 17.84 3.99
CA ASN A 89 13.06 17.82 4.19
C ASN A 89 13.44 17.38 5.61
N ARG A 90 12.70 17.82 6.63
CA ARG A 90 12.94 17.38 8.02
C ARG A 90 12.70 15.89 8.20
N LEU A 91 11.78 15.29 7.45
CA LEU A 91 11.59 13.85 7.44
C LEU A 91 12.79 13.15 6.79
N LEU A 92 13.25 13.65 5.65
CA LEU A 92 14.42 13.11 4.95
C LEU A 92 15.69 13.17 5.82
N ASP A 93 15.87 14.24 6.60
CA ASP A 93 16.99 14.40 7.53
C ASP A 93 17.03 13.33 8.65
N LYS A 94 15.92 12.59 8.88
CA LYS A 94 15.83 11.53 9.89
C LYS A 94 16.09 10.13 9.32
N LEU A 95 16.20 10.00 8.01
CA LEU A 95 16.48 8.70 7.39
C LEU A 95 17.88 8.21 7.82
N PRO A 96 18.02 6.91 8.13
CA PRO A 96 19.28 6.31 8.58
C PRO A 96 20.35 6.23 7.49
#